data_AF-A0A5C8JSD8-F1
#
_entry.id   AF-A0A5C8JSD8-F1
#
_cell.length_a   1.000
_cell.length_b   1.000
_cell.length_c   1.000
_cell.angle_alpha   90.00
_cell.angle_beta   90.00
_cell.angle_gamma   90.00
#
_symmetry.space_group_name_H-M   'P 1'
#
loop_
_entity.id
_entity.type
_entity.pdbx_description
1 polymer ?
#
loop_
_entity_poly.entity_id
_entity_poly.type
_entity_poly.pdbx_seq_one_letter_code
_entity_poly.pdbx_strand_id
1 'polypeptide(L)'
;MVGDLPRRLVAEAIGTMLLVIFGPGSVVAALLMGNGELSYAALGFISLSFAVVVALVIYAFGTTSGAHINPAVTLALAAGRRFPWAEVPPYIVAQLIGAFAGGLLIVGGFGRRAADLGTGLTALGEGVSYGQGILLEVMGTFLLMLTIMAMAVDRRAPSGWAGWIIGMAVACEIFVIGPMTGGSVNPARTFGPYLTTSVFGGDTPWSEFGVYIIGPVVGAVLAVLVYDQVARPARELPEAAEQGTAGEITGTRRPGDEEDLARDVPVARSSRDDLVRDRPAHGPRRRPGPGGDR
;
A
#
# COMPACT_ATOMS: atom_id res chain seq x y z
N MET A 1 3.10 6.56 28.51
CA MET A 1 2.43 7.22 27.37
C MET A 1 0.93 6.97 27.44
N VAL A 2 0.23 7.55 28.43
CA VAL A 2 -1.22 7.31 28.65
C VAL A 2 -2.09 8.43 28.03
N GLY A 3 -1.49 9.42 27.35
CA GLY A 3 -2.19 10.63 26.90
C GLY A 3 -2.59 10.71 25.41
N ASP A 4 -2.27 9.73 24.57
CA ASP A 4 -2.42 9.87 23.10
C ASP A 4 -3.51 8.98 22.47
N LEU A 5 -4.26 8.22 23.28
CA LEU A 5 -5.30 7.32 22.76
C LEU A 5 -6.37 8.08 21.93
N PRO A 6 -6.93 9.22 22.35
CA PRO A 6 -7.92 9.93 21.53
C PRO A 6 -7.41 10.30 20.14
N ARG A 7 -6.16 10.77 20.03
CA ARG A 7 -5.54 11.11 18.74
C ARG A 7 -5.40 9.87 17.85
N ARG A 8 -5.00 8.74 18.43
CA ARG A 8 -4.89 7.45 17.73
C ARG A 8 -6.24 6.96 17.23
N LEU A 9 -7.29 7.09 18.04
CA LEU A 9 -8.66 6.73 17.64
C LEU A 9 -9.16 7.60 16.48
N VAL A 10 -8.90 8.91 16.51
CA VAL A 10 -9.22 9.80 15.37
C VAL A 10 -8.46 9.38 14.11
N ALA A 11 -7.19 9.04 14.23
CA ALA A 11 -6.40 8.54 13.10
C ALA A 11 -6.95 7.22 12.53
N GLU A 12 -7.37 6.28 13.37
CA GLU A 12 -8.03 5.04 12.93
C GLU A 12 -9.37 5.29 12.24
N ALA A 13 -10.19 6.22 12.77
CA ALA A 13 -11.45 6.59 12.16
C ALA A 13 -11.25 7.25 10.79
N ILE A 14 -10.34 8.23 10.68
CA ILE A 14 -10.02 8.90 9.41
C ILE A 14 -9.40 7.92 8.42
N GLY A 15 -8.45 7.09 8.86
CA GLY A 15 -7.81 6.08 8.01
C GLY A 15 -8.81 5.08 7.43
N THR A 16 -9.74 4.57 8.27
CA THR A 16 -10.77 3.63 7.81
C THR A 16 -11.81 4.32 6.93
N MET A 17 -12.14 5.59 7.21
CA MET A 17 -12.99 6.40 6.34
C MET A 17 -12.38 6.56 4.94
N LEU A 18 -11.09 6.92 4.86
CA LEU A 18 -10.39 7.05 3.58
C LEU A 18 -10.33 5.70 2.84
N LEU A 19 -10.02 4.61 3.56
CA LEU A 19 -10.07 3.26 3.01
C LEU A 19 -11.44 2.97 2.37
N VAL A 20 -12.54 3.30 3.05
CA VAL A 20 -13.89 3.09 2.50
C VAL A 20 -14.18 4.02 1.32
N ILE A 21 -13.83 5.31 1.39
CA ILE A 21 -14.08 6.27 0.30
C ILE A 21 -13.41 5.81 -1.00
N PHE A 22 -12.14 5.45 -0.95
CA PHE A 22 -11.39 5.16 -2.18
C PHE A 22 -11.47 3.69 -2.59
N GLY A 23 -11.47 2.74 -1.65
CA GLY A 23 -11.63 1.32 -1.95
C GLY A 23 -13.03 0.99 -2.45
N PRO A 24 -14.03 0.79 -1.57
CA PRO A 24 -15.44 0.62 -1.94
C PRO A 24 -15.98 1.68 -2.91
N GLY A 25 -15.59 2.96 -2.79
CA GLY A 25 -16.01 3.98 -3.75
C GLY A 25 -15.49 3.75 -5.17
N SER A 26 -14.31 3.13 -5.35
CA SER A 26 -13.84 2.71 -6.68
C SER A 26 -14.72 1.63 -7.30
N VAL A 27 -15.34 0.76 -6.48
CA VAL A 27 -16.32 -0.24 -6.94
C VAL A 27 -17.56 0.46 -7.47
N VAL A 28 -18.09 1.44 -6.74
CA VAL A 28 -19.25 2.24 -7.18
C VAL A 28 -18.93 2.98 -8.47
N ALA A 29 -17.76 3.62 -8.56
CA ALA A 29 -17.32 4.32 -9.76
C ALA A 29 -17.21 3.36 -10.97
N ALA A 30 -16.63 2.18 -10.76
CA ALA A 30 -16.51 1.16 -11.80
C ALA A 30 -17.88 0.66 -12.28
N LEU A 31 -18.82 0.39 -11.37
CA LEU A 31 -20.19 -0.01 -11.70
C LEU A 31 -20.93 1.08 -12.49
N LEU A 32 -20.78 2.35 -12.10
CA LEU A 32 -21.39 3.46 -12.84
C LEU A 32 -20.85 3.56 -14.27
N MET A 33 -19.54 3.39 -14.45
CA MET A 33 -18.89 3.41 -15.77
C MET A 33 -19.19 2.15 -16.60
N GLY A 34 -19.39 1.02 -15.93
CA GLY A 34 -19.66 -0.30 -16.53
C GLY A 34 -21.14 -0.61 -16.69
N ASN A 35 -22.04 0.38 -16.57
CA ASN A 35 -23.50 0.19 -16.66
C ASN A 35 -24.06 -0.90 -15.72
N GLY A 36 -23.46 -1.04 -14.53
CA GLY A 36 -23.84 -2.04 -13.52
C GLY A 36 -23.04 -3.34 -13.59
N GLU A 37 -22.12 -3.48 -14.54
CA GLU A 37 -21.29 -4.68 -14.69
C GLU A 37 -19.82 -4.41 -14.34
N LEU A 38 -19.15 -5.41 -13.76
CA LEU A 38 -17.73 -5.39 -13.47
C LEU A 38 -16.97 -6.36 -14.37
N SER A 39 -15.98 -5.85 -15.10
CA SER A 39 -15.01 -6.68 -15.83
C SER A 39 -13.82 -7.02 -14.94
N TYR A 40 -13.05 -8.04 -15.32
CA TYR A 40 -11.79 -8.35 -14.64
C TYR A 40 -10.76 -7.20 -14.71
N ALA A 41 -10.78 -6.41 -15.80
CA ALA A 41 -9.97 -5.21 -15.90
C ALA A 41 -10.41 -4.14 -14.88
N ALA A 42 -11.72 -3.94 -14.70
CA ALA A 42 -12.26 -3.05 -13.68
C ALA A 42 -11.88 -3.52 -12.27
N LEU A 43 -11.96 -4.83 -12.00
CA LEU A 43 -11.48 -5.42 -10.75
C LEU A 43 -10.00 -5.09 -10.50
N GLY A 44 -9.17 -5.03 -11.54
CA GLY A 44 -7.78 -4.65 -11.38
C GLY A 44 -7.56 -3.19 -10.99
N PHE A 45 -8.34 -2.26 -11.54
CA PHE A 45 -8.29 -0.86 -11.10
C PHE A 45 -8.84 -0.67 -9.68
N ILE A 46 -9.89 -1.42 -9.32
CA ILE A 46 -10.41 -1.48 -7.94
C ILE A 46 -9.30 -1.95 -7.00
N SER A 47 -8.66 -3.09 -7.31
CA SER A 47 -7.57 -3.68 -6.52
C SER A 47 -6.42 -2.67 -6.32
N LEU A 48 -6.02 -1.97 -7.37
CA LEU A 48 -4.98 -0.94 -7.29
C LEU A 48 -5.42 0.26 -6.45
N SER A 49 -6.70 0.66 -6.52
CA SER A 49 -7.24 1.74 -5.68
C SER A 49 -7.14 1.40 -4.20
N PHE A 50 -7.52 0.17 -3.81
CA PHE A 50 -7.34 -0.36 -2.46
C PHE A 50 -5.87 -0.34 -2.04
N ALA A 51 -4.96 -0.82 -2.89
CA ALA A 51 -3.52 -0.83 -2.58
C ALA A 51 -2.98 0.58 -2.31
N VAL A 52 -3.31 1.53 -3.19
CA VAL A 52 -2.83 2.92 -3.08
C VAL A 52 -3.39 3.59 -1.82
N VAL A 53 -4.69 3.48 -1.55
CA VAL A 53 -5.27 4.14 -0.36
C VAL A 53 -4.73 3.54 0.94
N VAL A 54 -4.57 2.21 1.01
CA VAL A 54 -3.97 1.54 2.18
C VAL A 54 -2.54 2.05 2.40
N ALA A 55 -1.73 2.11 1.34
CA ALA A 55 -0.36 2.62 1.44
C ALA A 55 -0.32 4.08 1.93
N LEU A 56 -1.17 4.95 1.37
CA LEU A 56 -1.25 6.35 1.75
C LEU A 56 -1.67 6.52 3.23
N VAL A 57 -2.67 5.76 3.68
CA VAL A 57 -3.14 5.78 5.07
C VAL A 57 -2.04 5.29 6.04
N ILE A 58 -1.30 4.24 5.68
CA ILE A 58 -0.17 3.75 6.48
C ILE A 58 0.93 4.81 6.57
N TYR A 59 1.30 5.45 5.46
CA TYR A 59 2.31 6.51 5.48
C TYR A 59 1.87 7.76 6.25
N ALA A 60 0.58 8.10 6.20
CA ALA A 60 0.04 9.27 6.90
C ALA A 60 -0.13 9.04 8.41
N PHE A 61 -0.64 7.86 8.81
CA PHE A 61 -1.12 7.63 10.18
C PHE A 61 -0.40 6.49 10.91
N GLY A 62 0.46 5.73 10.24
CA GLY A 62 1.17 4.59 10.82
C GLY A 62 2.00 4.95 12.05
N THR A 63 2.68 6.11 12.05
CA THR A 63 3.44 6.61 13.20
C THR A 63 2.57 7.18 14.32
N THR A 64 1.29 7.44 14.04
CA THR A 64 0.33 7.93 15.04
C THR A 64 -0.38 6.75 15.70
N SER A 65 -1.18 5.97 14.97
CA SER A 65 -2.01 4.90 15.53
C SER A 65 -1.49 3.48 15.28
N GLY A 66 -0.48 3.30 14.45
CA GLY A 66 -0.14 2.02 13.82
C GLY A 66 -0.91 1.76 12.52
N ALA A 67 -1.88 2.63 12.18
CA ALA A 67 -2.76 2.51 11.01
C ALA A 67 -3.31 1.08 10.84
N HIS A 68 -3.94 0.53 11.89
CA HIS A 68 -4.51 -0.81 11.81
C HIS A 68 -5.66 -0.85 10.80
N ILE A 69 -6.56 0.14 10.90
CA ILE A 69 -7.72 0.39 10.03
C ILE A 69 -8.56 -0.85 9.71
N ASN A 70 -8.46 -1.86 10.58
CA ASN A 70 -8.98 -3.21 10.38
C ASN A 70 -9.13 -3.92 11.74
N PRO A 71 -10.35 -4.33 12.11
CA PRO A 71 -10.60 -5.07 13.35
C PRO A 71 -9.83 -6.41 13.43
N ALA A 72 -9.69 -7.13 12.31
CA ALA A 72 -8.97 -8.41 12.28
C ALA A 72 -7.47 -8.23 12.56
N VAL A 73 -6.84 -7.20 11.98
CA VAL A 73 -5.45 -6.83 12.25
C VAL A 73 -5.27 -6.43 13.71
N THR A 74 -6.17 -5.60 14.24
CA THR A 74 -6.13 -5.14 15.64
C THR A 74 -6.20 -6.32 16.61
N LEU A 75 -7.13 -7.25 16.39
CA LEU A 75 -7.28 -8.46 17.18
C LEU A 75 -6.06 -9.37 17.07
N ALA A 76 -5.54 -9.59 15.87
CA ALA A 76 -4.38 -10.46 15.65
C ALA A 76 -3.11 -9.91 16.30
N LEU A 77 -2.87 -8.60 16.23
CA LEU A 77 -1.75 -7.95 16.93
C LEU A 77 -1.89 -8.09 18.45
N ALA A 78 -3.10 -7.97 18.99
CA ALA A 78 -3.33 -8.17 20.43
C ALA A 78 -3.14 -9.64 20.86
N ALA A 79 -3.63 -10.59 20.06
CA ALA A 79 -3.40 -12.03 20.25
C ALA A 79 -1.90 -12.38 20.19
N GLY A 80 -1.16 -11.73 19.29
CA GLY A 80 0.29 -11.81 19.18
C GLY A 80 1.06 -10.97 20.21
N ARG A 81 0.40 -10.41 21.24
CA ARG A 81 1.02 -9.59 22.31
C ARG A 81 1.78 -8.34 21.82
N ARG A 82 1.38 -7.79 20.67
CA ARG A 82 1.94 -6.58 20.06
C ARG A 82 1.06 -5.35 20.22
N PHE A 83 -0.16 -5.54 20.73
CA PHE A 83 -1.12 -4.48 20.97
C PHE A 83 -1.88 -4.71 22.28
N PRO A 84 -2.10 -3.68 23.12
CA PRO A 84 -2.79 -3.86 24.40
C PRO A 84 -4.27 -4.18 24.20
N TRP A 85 -4.73 -5.28 24.81
CA TRP A 85 -6.13 -5.71 24.76
C TRP A 85 -7.14 -4.64 25.20
N ALA A 86 -6.76 -3.78 26.15
CA ALA A 86 -7.61 -2.67 26.62
C ALA A 86 -7.92 -1.63 25.54
N GLU A 87 -7.07 -1.50 24.52
CA GLU A 87 -7.26 -0.55 23.41
C GLU A 87 -7.96 -1.18 22.20
N VAL A 88 -8.14 -2.50 22.18
CA VAL A 88 -8.80 -3.21 21.07
C VAL A 88 -10.25 -2.73 20.87
N PRO A 89 -11.13 -2.71 21.89
CA PRO A 89 -12.50 -2.25 21.70
C PRO A 89 -12.61 -0.82 21.16
N PRO A 90 -11.92 0.21 21.72
CA PRO A 90 -12.04 1.56 21.19
C PRO A 90 -11.45 1.71 19.79
N TYR A 91 -10.38 0.98 19.43
CA TYR A 91 -9.87 0.94 18.05
C TYR A 91 -10.92 0.40 17.06
N ILE A 92 -11.55 -0.73 17.38
CA ILE A 92 -12.59 -1.33 16.54
C ILE A 92 -13.77 -0.37 16.38
N VAL A 93 -14.23 0.26 17.46
CA VAL A 93 -15.31 1.26 17.39
C VAL A 93 -14.93 2.43 16.48
N ALA A 94 -13.71 2.97 16.62
CA ALA A 94 -13.24 4.05 15.76
C ALA A 94 -13.20 3.64 14.27
N GLN A 95 -12.73 2.43 13.98
CA GLN A 95 -12.70 1.87 12.62
C GLN A 95 -14.11 1.72 12.03
N LEU A 96 -15.07 1.20 12.81
CA LEU A 96 -16.47 1.05 12.36
C LEU A 96 -17.14 2.40 12.10
N ILE A 97 -16.92 3.40 12.97
CA ILE A 97 -17.40 4.77 12.77
C ILE A 97 -16.80 5.37 11.49
N GLY A 98 -15.48 5.23 11.32
CA GLY A 98 -14.78 5.67 10.12
C GLY A 98 -15.34 5.04 8.85
N ALA A 99 -15.52 3.72 8.86
CA ALA A 99 -16.06 2.98 7.73
C ALA A 99 -17.47 3.43 7.35
N PHE A 100 -18.34 3.64 8.33
CA PHE A 100 -19.70 4.14 8.09
C PHE A 100 -19.67 5.58 7.54
N ALA A 101 -18.85 6.47 8.11
CA ALA A 101 -18.67 7.83 7.60
C ALA A 101 -18.16 7.84 6.14
N GLY A 102 -17.25 6.92 5.80
CA GLY A 102 -16.78 6.76 4.41
C GLY A 102 -17.90 6.35 3.46
N GLY A 103 -18.77 5.42 3.88
CA GLY A 103 -19.97 5.04 3.13
C GLY A 103 -20.93 6.21 2.92
N LEU A 104 -21.21 6.99 3.98
CA LEU A 104 -22.03 8.20 3.87
C LEU A 104 -21.46 9.20 2.85
N LEU A 105 -20.13 9.36 2.81
CA LEU A 105 -19.47 10.25 1.85
C LEU A 105 -19.50 9.70 0.42
N ILE A 106 -19.49 8.38 0.22
CA ILE A 106 -19.75 7.78 -1.09
C ILE A 106 -21.17 8.14 -1.55
N VAL A 107 -22.20 7.91 -0.72
CA VAL A 107 -23.57 8.25 -1.10
C VAL A 107 -23.75 9.76 -1.29
N GLY A 108 -23.09 10.58 -0.46
CA GLY A 108 -23.11 12.03 -0.60
C GLY A 108 -22.46 12.53 -1.90
N GLY A 109 -21.36 11.90 -2.34
CA GLY A 109 -20.63 12.29 -3.55
C GLY A 109 -21.20 11.72 -4.84
N PHE A 110 -21.63 10.46 -4.84
CA PHE A 110 -22.14 9.75 -6.02
C PHE A 110 -23.69 9.79 -6.12
N GLY A 111 -24.36 10.35 -5.11
CA GLY A 111 -25.81 10.39 -5.00
C GLY A 111 -26.42 9.07 -4.52
N ARG A 112 -27.75 9.05 -4.35
CA ARG A 112 -28.49 7.87 -3.85
C ARG A 112 -28.27 6.61 -4.68
N ARG A 113 -27.97 6.75 -5.98
CA ARG A 113 -27.66 5.63 -6.86
C ARG A 113 -26.48 4.78 -6.38
N ALA A 114 -25.56 5.35 -5.58
CA ALA A 114 -24.50 4.56 -4.97
C ALA A 114 -25.03 3.50 -3.98
N ALA A 115 -26.10 3.80 -3.25
CA ALA A 115 -26.76 2.83 -2.36
C ALA A 115 -27.46 1.73 -3.16
N ASP A 116 -28.10 2.06 -4.28
CA ASP A 116 -28.70 1.07 -5.20
C ASP A 116 -27.62 0.13 -5.78
N LEU A 117 -26.38 0.61 -5.90
CA LEU A 117 -25.20 -0.16 -6.31
C LEU A 117 -24.45 -0.81 -5.11
N GLY A 118 -25.05 -0.82 -3.93
CA GLY A 118 -24.50 -1.47 -2.73
C GLY A 118 -23.35 -0.74 -2.05
N THR A 119 -23.04 0.51 -2.41
CA THR A 119 -21.97 1.32 -1.79
C THR A 119 -20.59 0.62 -1.78
N GLY A 120 -20.33 -0.28 -2.73
CA GLY A 120 -19.11 -1.08 -2.79
C GLY A 120 -19.00 -2.18 -1.72
N LEU A 121 -20.15 -2.68 -1.25
CA LEU A 121 -20.24 -3.81 -0.32
C LEU A 121 -19.59 -5.08 -0.88
N THR A 122 -19.16 -5.97 0.02
CA THR A 122 -18.71 -7.33 -0.32
C THR A 122 -19.87 -8.31 -0.20
N ALA A 123 -20.03 -9.20 -1.16
CA ALA A 123 -21.03 -10.27 -1.12
C ALA A 123 -20.42 -11.57 -1.69
N LEU A 124 -21.00 -12.70 -1.32
CA LEU A 124 -20.66 -13.98 -1.93
C LEU A 124 -21.10 -13.97 -3.40
N GLY A 125 -20.18 -14.37 -4.28
CA GLY A 125 -20.48 -14.56 -5.69
C GLY A 125 -21.49 -15.68 -5.91
N GLU A 126 -22.11 -15.71 -7.10
CA GLU A 126 -23.07 -16.75 -7.46
C GLU A 126 -22.44 -18.15 -7.34
N GLY A 127 -23.12 -19.05 -6.64
CA GLY A 127 -22.64 -20.42 -6.40
C GLY A 127 -21.55 -20.55 -5.32
N VAL A 128 -21.12 -19.47 -4.68
CA VAL A 128 -20.14 -19.52 -3.59
C VAL A 128 -20.86 -19.83 -2.27
N SER A 129 -20.52 -20.96 -1.65
CA SER A 129 -21.06 -21.34 -0.35
C SER A 129 -20.44 -20.51 0.80
N TYR A 130 -21.15 -20.45 1.92
CA TYR A 130 -20.69 -19.79 3.14
C TYR A 130 -19.30 -20.27 3.61
N GLY A 131 -19.07 -21.59 3.56
CA GLY A 131 -17.78 -22.18 3.93
C GLY A 131 -16.64 -21.84 2.96
N GLN A 132 -16.93 -21.80 1.66
CA GLN A 132 -15.96 -21.32 0.66
C GLN A 132 -15.62 -19.85 0.88
N GLY A 133 -16.62 -19.02 1.18
CA GLY A 133 -16.42 -17.61 1.52
C GLY A 133 -15.46 -17.45 2.71
N ILE A 134 -15.69 -18.18 3.80
CA ILE A 134 -14.81 -18.16 4.97
C ILE A 134 -13.39 -18.55 4.58
N LEU A 135 -13.22 -19.66 3.84
CA LEU A 135 -11.90 -20.14 3.44
C LEU A 135 -11.13 -19.09 2.61
N LEU A 136 -11.80 -18.45 1.65
CA LEU A 136 -11.19 -17.44 0.79
C LEU A 136 -10.80 -16.19 1.58
N GLU A 137 -11.65 -15.72 2.48
CA GLU A 137 -11.35 -14.59 3.38
C GLU A 137 -10.23 -14.93 4.38
N VAL A 138 -10.14 -16.18 4.86
CA VAL A 138 -8.98 -16.68 5.63
C VAL A 138 -7.71 -16.56 4.80
N MET A 139 -7.72 -17.02 3.55
CA MET A 139 -6.53 -16.99 2.67
C MET A 139 -6.06 -15.55 2.39
N GLY A 140 -6.98 -14.66 1.99
CA GLY A 140 -6.65 -13.26 1.71
C GLY A 140 -6.12 -12.54 2.94
N THR A 141 -6.80 -12.72 4.09
CA THR A 141 -6.37 -12.04 5.32
C THR A 141 -5.10 -12.63 5.91
N PHE A 142 -4.86 -13.93 5.70
CA PHE A 142 -3.58 -14.56 6.04
C PHE A 142 -2.43 -13.90 5.28
N LEU A 143 -2.55 -13.73 3.95
CA LEU A 143 -1.53 -13.05 3.14
C LEU A 143 -1.30 -11.61 3.62
N LEU A 144 -2.38 -10.86 3.84
CA LEU A 144 -2.32 -9.48 4.35
C LEU A 144 -1.59 -9.42 5.68
N MET A 145 -2.00 -10.22 6.67
CA MET A 145 -1.44 -10.16 8.01
C MET A 145 -0.01 -10.70 8.04
N LEU A 146 0.33 -11.72 7.24
CA LEU A 146 1.71 -12.20 7.11
C LEU A 146 2.62 -11.08 6.58
N THR A 147 2.13 -10.31 5.62
CA THR A 147 2.84 -9.14 5.06
C THR A 147 3.00 -8.03 6.09
N ILE A 148 1.97 -7.74 6.89
CA ILE A 148 2.05 -6.78 8.00
C ILE A 148 3.12 -7.22 9.01
N MET A 149 3.13 -8.50 9.38
CA MET A 149 4.12 -9.05 10.29
C MET A 149 5.55 -8.91 9.72
N ALA A 150 5.71 -9.18 8.43
CA ALA A 150 7.00 -9.11 7.75
C ALA A 150 7.52 -7.69 7.57
N MET A 151 6.65 -6.73 7.25
CA MET A 151 7.06 -5.41 6.78
C MET A 151 6.91 -4.29 7.81
N ALA A 152 5.93 -4.39 8.71
CA ALA A 152 5.64 -3.35 9.69
C ALA A 152 6.02 -3.74 11.12
N VAL A 153 5.99 -5.03 11.45
CA VAL A 153 6.27 -5.53 12.80
C VAL A 153 7.71 -6.00 12.96
N ASP A 154 8.29 -6.62 11.94
CA ASP A 154 9.66 -7.09 11.99
C ASP A 154 10.67 -5.96 11.73
N ARG A 155 11.58 -5.74 12.67
CA ARG A 155 12.58 -4.66 12.60
C ARG A 155 13.65 -4.88 11.54
N ARG A 156 13.75 -6.10 11.00
CA ARG A 156 14.68 -6.47 9.93
C ARG A 156 14.16 -6.07 8.54
N ALA A 157 12.89 -5.66 8.45
CA ALA A 157 12.29 -5.25 7.19
C ALA A 157 12.98 -3.99 6.62
N PRO A 158 13.10 -3.87 5.28
CA PRO A 158 13.57 -2.64 4.65
C PRO A 158 12.70 -1.44 5.05
N SER A 159 13.32 -0.42 5.63
CA SER A 159 12.61 0.77 6.11
C SER A 159 11.89 1.51 4.98
N GLY A 160 10.70 2.04 5.26
CA GLY A 160 9.95 2.88 4.32
C GLY A 160 9.08 2.13 3.31
N TRP A 161 9.18 0.81 3.21
CA TRP A 161 8.41 0.02 2.22
C TRP A 161 7.09 -0.57 2.74
N ALA A 162 6.85 -0.51 4.06
CA ALA A 162 5.71 -1.19 4.68
C ALA A 162 4.37 -0.80 4.07
N GLY A 163 4.09 0.49 3.91
CA GLY A 163 2.82 0.96 3.36
C GLY A 163 2.55 0.42 1.95
N TRP A 164 3.52 0.54 1.05
CA TRP A 164 3.36 0.09 -0.33
C TRP A 164 3.18 -1.43 -0.43
N ILE A 165 4.00 -2.22 0.27
CA ILE A 165 3.94 -3.69 0.18
C ILE A 165 2.67 -4.24 0.85
N ILE A 166 2.23 -3.64 1.97
CA ILE A 166 0.95 -4.01 2.60
C ILE A 166 -0.22 -3.67 1.66
N GLY A 167 -0.21 -2.50 1.03
CA GLY A 167 -1.20 -2.13 0.01
C GLY A 167 -1.23 -3.14 -1.14
N MET A 168 -0.06 -3.51 -1.68
CA MET A 168 0.03 -4.50 -2.75
C MET A 168 -0.42 -5.91 -2.33
N ALA A 169 -0.29 -6.28 -1.06
CA ALA A 169 -0.87 -7.53 -0.54
C ALA A 169 -2.41 -7.51 -0.60
N VAL A 170 -3.03 -6.36 -0.30
CA VAL A 170 -4.48 -6.16 -0.47
C VAL A 170 -4.87 -6.27 -1.95
N ALA A 171 -4.15 -5.61 -2.87
CA ALA A 171 -4.43 -5.81 -4.29
C ALA A 171 -4.29 -7.28 -4.71
N CYS A 172 -3.25 -7.97 -4.24
CA CYS A 172 -2.97 -9.36 -4.58
C CYS A 172 -4.12 -10.28 -4.18
N GLU A 173 -4.69 -10.12 -2.99
CA GLU A 173 -5.84 -10.92 -2.60
C GLU A 173 -7.10 -10.56 -3.40
N ILE A 174 -7.38 -9.27 -3.65
CA ILE A 174 -8.58 -8.87 -4.40
C ILE A 174 -8.55 -9.42 -5.83
N PHE A 175 -7.38 -9.46 -6.49
CA PHE A 175 -7.24 -10.09 -7.81
C PHE A 175 -7.70 -11.55 -7.82
N VAL A 176 -7.50 -12.27 -6.72
CA VAL A 176 -7.77 -13.71 -6.62
C VAL A 176 -9.16 -13.99 -6.07
N ILE A 177 -9.51 -13.40 -4.92
CA ILE A 177 -10.74 -13.73 -4.18
C ILE A 177 -11.87 -12.73 -4.40
N GLY A 178 -11.57 -11.57 -5.01
CA GLY A 178 -12.53 -10.51 -5.33
C GLY A 178 -13.77 -11.00 -6.08
N PRO A 179 -13.65 -11.81 -7.16
CA PRO A 179 -14.81 -12.33 -7.89
C PRO A 179 -15.72 -13.24 -7.05
N MET A 180 -15.19 -13.82 -5.97
CA MET A 180 -15.86 -14.86 -5.20
C MET A 180 -16.49 -14.33 -3.91
N THR A 181 -15.86 -13.32 -3.29
CA THR A 181 -16.23 -12.81 -1.95
C THR A 181 -16.26 -11.29 -1.86
N GLY A 182 -15.78 -10.60 -2.88
CA GLY A 182 -15.53 -9.16 -2.86
C GLY A 182 -14.17 -8.76 -2.27
N GLY A 183 -13.37 -9.70 -1.75
CA GLY A 183 -12.04 -9.43 -1.19
C GLY A 183 -12.10 -8.43 -0.05
N SER A 184 -12.77 -8.80 1.05
CA SER A 184 -12.96 -7.88 2.17
C SER A 184 -11.70 -7.72 2.99
N VAL A 185 -11.21 -8.85 3.53
CA VAL A 185 -10.12 -9.01 4.50
C VAL A 185 -10.21 -8.12 5.75
N ASN A 186 -11.34 -7.43 5.94
CA ASN A 186 -11.49 -6.36 6.93
C ASN A 186 -12.98 -6.20 7.35
N PRO A 187 -13.32 -6.59 8.59
CA PRO A 187 -14.69 -6.50 9.08
C PRO A 187 -15.29 -5.08 9.04
N ALA A 188 -14.48 -4.03 9.29
CA ALA A 188 -14.96 -2.65 9.23
C ALA A 188 -15.23 -2.20 7.79
N ARG A 189 -14.37 -2.58 6.83
CA ARG A 189 -14.54 -2.31 5.40
C ARG A 189 -15.81 -2.93 4.82
N THR A 190 -16.27 -4.07 5.35
CA THR A 190 -17.58 -4.63 4.98
C THR A 190 -18.71 -3.92 5.71
N PHE A 191 -18.57 -3.73 7.03
CA PHE A 191 -19.61 -3.12 7.86
C PHE A 191 -20.06 -1.73 7.36
N GLY A 192 -19.12 -0.86 7.00
CA GLY A 192 -19.41 0.51 6.57
C GLY A 192 -20.38 0.58 5.37
N PRO A 193 -20.04 -0.03 4.22
CA PRO A 193 -20.93 -0.18 3.08
C PRO A 193 -22.23 -0.94 3.38
N TYR A 194 -22.22 -1.98 4.22
CA TYR A 194 -23.44 -2.70 4.61
C TYR A 194 -24.42 -1.77 5.34
N LEU A 195 -23.96 -1.12 6.41
CA LEU A 195 -24.78 -0.22 7.20
C LEU A 195 -25.26 0.97 6.37
N THR A 196 -24.38 1.54 5.55
CA THR A 196 -24.76 2.66 4.68
C THR A 196 -25.85 2.24 3.69
N THR A 197 -25.64 1.14 2.97
CA THR A 197 -26.60 0.63 1.98
C THR A 197 -27.96 0.37 2.62
N SER A 198 -27.98 -0.28 3.80
CA SER A 198 -29.20 -0.53 4.57
C SER A 198 -29.91 0.77 4.99
N VAL A 199 -29.18 1.78 5.48
CA VAL A 199 -29.75 3.08 5.89
C VAL A 199 -30.40 3.81 4.71
N PHE A 200 -29.85 3.66 3.51
CA PHE A 200 -30.41 4.26 2.29
C PHE A 200 -31.41 3.36 1.55
N GLY A 201 -31.76 2.20 2.12
CA GLY A 201 -32.80 1.30 1.60
C GLY A 201 -32.35 0.36 0.49
N GLY A 202 -31.05 0.19 0.27
CA GLY A 202 -30.50 -0.79 -0.66
C GLY A 202 -30.43 -2.19 -0.06
N ASP A 203 -30.42 -3.20 -0.93
CA ASP A 203 -30.33 -4.60 -0.53
C ASP A 203 -28.96 -4.91 0.10
N THR A 204 -28.97 -5.48 1.30
CA THR A 204 -27.75 -5.78 2.08
C THR A 204 -27.80 -7.21 2.63
N PRO A 205 -26.83 -8.08 2.26
CA PRO A 205 -26.84 -9.48 2.68
C PRO A 205 -26.25 -9.67 4.09
N TRP A 206 -26.92 -9.15 5.12
CA TRP A 206 -26.46 -9.26 6.52
C TRP A 206 -26.22 -10.71 6.99
N SER A 207 -26.91 -11.69 6.41
CA SER A 207 -26.66 -13.11 6.66
C SER A 207 -25.23 -13.55 6.33
N GLU A 208 -24.57 -12.88 5.38
CA GLU A 208 -23.19 -13.16 4.95
C GLU A 208 -22.15 -12.46 5.83
N PHE A 209 -22.54 -11.50 6.67
CA PHE A 209 -21.59 -10.68 7.43
C PHE A 209 -20.65 -11.50 8.33
N GLY A 210 -21.09 -12.66 8.82
CA GLY A 210 -20.26 -13.58 9.58
C GLY A 210 -19.05 -14.13 8.80
N VAL A 211 -19.13 -14.26 7.47
CA VAL A 211 -18.00 -14.63 6.61
C VAL A 211 -16.87 -13.60 6.75
N TYR A 212 -17.23 -12.33 6.68
CA TYR A 212 -16.32 -11.18 6.74
C TYR A 212 -15.85 -10.82 8.15
N ILE A 213 -16.30 -11.57 9.16
CA ILE A 213 -15.74 -11.52 10.52
C ILE A 213 -14.87 -12.74 10.77
N ILE A 214 -15.43 -13.94 10.61
CA ILE A 214 -14.78 -15.21 10.94
C ILE A 214 -13.55 -15.40 10.06
N GLY A 215 -13.69 -15.25 8.74
CA GLY A 215 -12.61 -15.44 7.79
C GLY A 215 -11.42 -14.54 8.10
N PRO A 216 -11.61 -13.20 8.17
CA PRO A 216 -10.51 -12.30 8.45
C PRO A 216 -9.85 -12.49 9.81
N VAL A 217 -10.62 -12.69 10.88
CA VAL A 217 -10.03 -12.89 12.22
C VAL A 217 -9.20 -14.18 12.26
N VAL A 218 -9.71 -15.28 11.73
CA VAL A 218 -8.99 -16.56 11.69
C VAL A 218 -7.72 -16.45 10.83
N GLY A 219 -7.82 -15.88 9.63
CA GLY A 219 -6.67 -15.68 8.74
C GLY A 219 -5.57 -14.84 9.36
N ALA A 220 -5.95 -13.71 9.99
CA ALA A 220 -4.99 -12.82 10.65
C ALA A 220 -4.28 -13.50 11.84
N VAL A 221 -5.01 -14.20 12.71
CA VAL A 221 -4.41 -14.90 13.86
C VAL A 221 -3.48 -16.02 13.39
N LEU A 222 -3.88 -16.80 12.39
CA LEU A 222 -3.02 -17.85 11.81
C LEU A 222 -1.72 -17.27 11.23
N ALA A 223 -1.78 -16.13 10.55
CA ALA A 223 -0.59 -15.48 10.00
C ALA A 223 0.39 -15.04 11.08
N VAL A 224 -0.11 -14.49 12.20
CA VAL A 224 0.74 -14.13 13.35
C VAL A 224 1.46 -15.37 13.90
N LEU A 225 0.72 -16.47 14.09
CA LEU A 225 1.29 -17.73 14.58
C LEU A 225 2.34 -18.30 13.62
N VAL A 226 2.04 -18.35 12.32
CA VAL A 226 2.96 -18.86 11.30
C VAL A 226 4.21 -17.98 11.21
N TYR A 227 4.05 -16.66 11.22
CA TYR A 227 5.20 -15.75 11.17
C TYR A 227 6.14 -15.97 12.36
N ASP A 228 5.58 -16.09 13.57
CA ASP A 228 6.35 -16.27 14.80
C ASP A 228 7.06 -17.62 14.87
N GLN A 229 6.49 -18.69 14.31
CA GLN A 229 7.07 -20.04 14.36
C GLN A 229 7.99 -20.36 13.18
N VAL A 230 7.76 -19.78 12.00
CA VAL A 230 8.41 -20.18 10.76
C VAL A 230 9.28 -19.09 10.17
N ALA A 231 8.77 -17.86 10.08
CA ALA A 231 9.43 -16.77 9.36
C ALA A 231 10.46 -16.00 10.20
N ARG A 232 10.37 -16.08 11.53
CA ARG A 232 11.39 -15.54 12.45
C ARG A 232 12.52 -16.56 12.66
N PRO A 233 13.79 -16.23 12.31
CA PRO A 233 14.92 -17.10 12.57
C PRO A 233 15.10 -17.34 14.06
N ALA A 234 15.43 -18.58 14.44
CA ALA A 234 15.56 -19.02 15.83
C ALA A 234 16.74 -18.37 16.61
N ARG A 235 17.62 -17.62 15.95
CA ARG A 235 18.76 -16.91 16.56
C ARG A 235 19.03 -15.62 15.81
N GLU A 236 19.12 -14.51 16.54
CA GLU A 236 19.90 -13.35 16.10
C GLU A 236 21.34 -13.86 15.91
N LEU A 237 21.77 -14.02 14.67
CA LEU A 237 23.20 -14.10 14.39
C LEU A 237 23.78 -12.77 14.90
N PRO A 238 24.88 -12.78 15.69
CA PRO A 238 25.53 -11.56 16.14
C PRO A 238 25.67 -10.62 14.96
N GLU A 239 25.28 -9.35 15.13
CA GLU A 239 25.42 -8.31 14.11
C GLU A 239 26.74 -8.53 13.39
N ALA A 240 26.65 -8.96 12.13
CA ALA A 240 27.82 -9.01 11.28
C ALA A 240 28.32 -7.58 11.25
N ALA A 241 29.43 -7.36 11.97
CA ALA A 241 30.05 -6.06 12.11
C ALA A 241 30.03 -5.38 10.75
N GLU A 242 29.59 -4.13 10.69
CA GLU A 242 30.51 -3.23 10.03
C GLU A 242 30.74 -3.43 8.54
N GLN A 243 29.84 -4.01 7.73
CA GLN A 243 30.09 -4.07 6.28
C GLN A 243 29.87 -2.66 5.74
N GLY A 244 30.92 -1.85 5.90
CA GLY A 244 30.97 -0.43 5.65
C GLY A 244 30.57 -0.11 4.22
N THR A 245 29.43 0.56 4.07
CA THR A 245 29.11 1.40 2.92
C THR A 245 29.39 2.88 3.20
N ALA A 246 30.24 3.18 4.19
CA ALA A 246 30.81 4.52 4.40
C ALA A 246 32.05 4.79 3.52
N GLY A 247 32.00 4.38 2.24
CA GLY A 247 33.13 4.50 1.30
C GLY A 247 32.77 4.86 -0.14
N GLU A 248 31.48 4.84 -0.52
CA GLU A 248 31.04 5.31 -1.83
C GLU A 248 30.21 6.58 -1.65
N ILE A 249 30.59 7.64 -2.38
CA ILE A 249 30.08 9.01 -2.30
C ILE A 249 30.74 9.89 -1.19
N THR A 250 32.06 9.99 -1.25
CA THR A 250 32.74 11.30 -1.13
C THR A 250 33.99 11.26 -2.00
N GLY A 251 33.93 11.92 -3.16
CA GLY A 251 35.09 12.17 -3.99
C GLY A 251 36.01 13.18 -3.30
N THR A 252 36.95 12.69 -2.51
CA THR A 252 38.12 13.46 -2.09
C THR A 252 39.36 12.83 -2.71
N ARG A 253 39.89 13.50 -3.73
CA ARG A 253 41.20 13.22 -4.34
C ARG A 253 42.26 13.26 -3.24
N ARG A 254 43.00 12.16 -3.04
CA ARG A 254 44.20 12.16 -2.18
C ARG A 254 45.28 13.01 -2.87
N PRO A 255 45.91 13.97 -2.19
CA PRO A 255 47.12 14.61 -2.70
C PRO A 255 48.29 13.64 -2.51
N GLY A 256 48.84 13.10 -3.60
CA GLY A 256 49.99 12.19 -3.52
C GLY A 256 50.35 11.42 -4.81
N ASP A 257 49.42 11.24 -5.75
CA ASP A 257 49.64 10.35 -6.90
C ASP A 257 50.04 11.10 -8.19
N GLU A 258 51.09 11.93 -8.14
CA GLU A 258 51.67 12.60 -9.32
C GLU A 258 53.08 12.13 -9.72
N GLU A 259 53.70 11.17 -9.02
CA GLU A 259 55.11 10.84 -9.26
C GLU A 259 55.43 9.55 -10.04
N ASP A 260 54.47 8.74 -10.50
CA ASP A 260 54.80 7.41 -11.06
C ASP A 260 54.26 7.08 -12.46
N LEU A 261 54.02 8.10 -13.30
CA LEU A 261 53.63 7.91 -14.71
C LEU A 261 54.64 8.48 -15.73
N ALA A 262 55.87 8.76 -15.30
CA ALA A 262 56.95 9.25 -16.15
C ALA A 262 58.05 8.20 -16.32
N ARG A 263 57.73 6.99 -16.75
CA ARG A 263 58.70 6.03 -17.32
C ARG A 263 57.97 5.16 -18.34
N ASP A 264 58.60 5.00 -19.50
CA ASP A 264 58.19 4.16 -20.64
C ASP A 264 57.31 4.83 -21.72
N VAL A 265 57.89 5.82 -22.38
CA VAL A 265 57.54 6.15 -23.78
C VAL A 265 58.82 6.11 -24.64
N PRO A 266 58.88 5.29 -25.71
CA PRO A 266 60.07 5.19 -26.56
C PRO A 266 60.26 6.44 -27.44
N VAL A 267 61.48 6.98 -27.43
CA VAL A 267 61.90 8.14 -28.23
C VAL A 267 62.16 7.73 -29.69
N ALA A 268 61.36 8.23 -30.63
CA ALA A 268 61.67 8.23 -32.06
C ALA A 268 62.19 9.62 -32.48
N ARG A 269 63.27 9.60 -33.28
CA ARG A 269 64.19 10.72 -33.55
C ARG A 269 63.63 11.81 -34.49
N SER A 270 64.22 12.99 -34.31
CA SER A 270 64.05 14.27 -35.00
C SER A 270 64.36 14.29 -36.49
N SER A 271 63.73 15.23 -37.21
CA SER A 271 64.33 16.09 -38.28
C SER A 271 63.32 17.22 -38.56
N ARG A 272 63.59 18.45 -38.11
CA ARG A 272 64.22 19.58 -38.84
C ARG A 272 63.44 20.08 -40.07
N ASP A 273 63.14 21.38 -39.96
CA ASP A 273 63.06 22.38 -41.01
C ASP A 273 61.74 22.51 -41.82
N ASP A 274 61.29 23.78 -41.81
CA ASP A 274 60.77 24.52 -42.96
C ASP A 274 59.26 24.68 -43.24
N LEU A 275 58.91 25.97 -43.39
CA LEU A 275 57.83 26.61 -44.18
C LEU A 275 56.55 27.03 -43.41
N VAL A 276 56.33 28.32 -43.06
CA VAL A 276 56.11 29.55 -43.88
C VAL A 276 54.69 29.64 -44.46
N ARG A 277 53.93 30.66 -43.98
CA ARG A 277 52.80 31.42 -44.61
C ARG A 277 51.51 30.60 -44.88
N ASP A 278 50.28 31.11 -44.94
CA ASP A 278 49.73 32.45 -45.19
C ASP A 278 48.26 32.55 -44.67
N ARG A 279 47.73 33.78 -44.56
CA ARG A 279 46.40 34.22 -44.05
C ARG A 279 45.17 33.78 -44.91
N PRO A 280 43.90 34.31 -44.82
CA PRO A 280 43.23 35.27 -43.88
C PRO A 280 41.76 34.94 -43.46
N ALA A 281 41.23 35.85 -42.62
CA ALA A 281 39.87 35.96 -42.07
C ALA A 281 38.73 36.31 -43.07
N HIS A 282 37.49 35.87 -42.76
CA HIS A 282 36.26 36.53 -43.23
C HIS A 282 35.01 36.22 -42.35
N GLY A 283 34.47 37.26 -41.71
CA GLY A 283 33.05 37.70 -41.82
C GLY A 283 31.92 36.92 -41.10
N PRO A 284 31.05 37.59 -40.30
CA PRO A 284 29.93 36.97 -39.60
C PRO A 284 28.63 36.98 -40.43
N ARG A 285 27.71 36.04 -40.19
CA ARG A 285 26.31 36.11 -40.66
C ARG A 285 25.30 35.91 -39.54
N ARG A 286 24.27 36.76 -39.59
CA ARG A 286 23.15 36.94 -38.67
C ARG A 286 21.89 36.20 -39.14
N ARG A 287 21.04 35.84 -38.15
CA ARG A 287 19.54 35.86 -38.11
C ARG A 287 18.75 34.79 -38.89
N PRO A 288 17.40 34.63 -38.68
CA PRO A 288 16.53 34.87 -37.51
C PRO A 288 15.39 33.82 -37.27
N GLY A 289 14.79 33.86 -36.06
CA GLY A 289 13.34 34.02 -35.76
C GLY A 289 12.25 33.03 -36.26
N PRO A 290 11.32 32.56 -35.39
CA PRO A 290 10.24 31.64 -35.76
C PRO A 290 8.99 32.37 -36.30
N GLY A 291 8.29 31.71 -37.23
CA GLY A 291 7.04 32.17 -37.85
C GLY A 291 5.80 31.84 -37.02
N GLY A 292 4.78 32.68 -37.18
CA GLY A 292 3.42 32.52 -36.66
C GLY A 292 2.38 32.29 -37.74
N ASP A 293 1.18 31.94 -37.25
CA ASP A 293 -0.17 31.96 -37.83
C ASP A 293 -0.48 31.13 -39.08
N ARG A 294 -1.32 30.10 -38.89
CA ARG A 294 -2.76 30.10 -39.25
C ARG A 294 -3.48 28.90 -38.67
#